data_AF-A0A1G9BXZ1-F1
#
_entry.id   AF-A0A1G9BXZ1-F1
#
_cell.length_a   1.000
_cell.length_b   1.000
_cell.length_c   1.000
_cell.angle_alpha   90.00
_cell.angle_beta   90.00
_cell.angle_gamma   90.00
#
_symmetry.space_group_name_H-M   'P 1'
#
loop_
_entity.id
_entity.type
_entity.pdbx_description
1 polymer ?
#
loop_
_entity_poly.entity_id
_entity_poly.type
_entity_poly.pdbx_seq_one_letter_code
_entity_poly.pdbx_strand_id
1 'polypeptide(L)'
;MTGERARLAIVLKHEEWVLERVAYDLAGGRATARQCAETAVVLERVARQLREHAAAVSFGGGAVDGVVDAGVLGDEGGGAR
;
A
#
# COMPACT_ATOMS: atom_id res chain seq x y z
N MET A 1 -15.09 18.88 -6.17
CA MET A 1 -15.28 17.60 -5.45
C MET A 1 -14.02 16.78 -5.58
N THR A 2 -13.26 16.55 -4.52
CA THR A 2 -12.10 15.65 -4.56
C THR A 2 -12.60 14.21 -4.74
N GLY A 3 -12.20 13.57 -5.84
CA GLY A 3 -12.59 12.20 -6.16
C GLY A 3 -12.12 11.19 -5.10
N GLU A 4 -12.75 10.02 -5.08
CA GLU A 4 -12.47 8.95 -4.11
C GLU A 4 -10.98 8.57 -4.04
N ARG A 5 -10.29 8.52 -5.18
CA ARG A 5 -8.83 8.31 -5.28
C ARG A 5 -8.02 9.37 -4.54
N ALA A 6 -8.41 10.64 -4.67
CA ALA A 6 -7.71 11.74 -3.99
C ALA A 6 -7.93 11.68 -2.48
N ARG A 7 -9.14 11.28 -2.03
CA ARG A 7 -9.40 11.05 -0.60
C ARG A 7 -8.56 9.90 -0.06
N LEU A 8 -8.48 8.79 -0.78
CA LEU A 8 -7.65 7.66 -0.39
C LEU A 8 -6.17 8.03 -0.31
N ALA A 9 -5.66 8.78 -1.29
CA ALA A 9 -4.28 9.29 -1.27
C ALA A 9 -4.00 10.19 -0.06
N ILE A 10 -4.92 11.08 0.31
CA ILE A 10 -4.80 11.94 1.49
C ILE A 10 -4.75 11.10 2.78
N VAL A 11 -5.63 10.11 2.90
CA VAL A 11 -5.64 9.20 4.06
C VAL A 11 -4.32 8.44 4.16
N LEU A 12 -3.84 7.88 3.05
CA LEU A 12 -2.57 7.13 3.04
C LEU A 12 -1.40 7.99 3.49
N LYS A 13 -1.31 9.25 3.03
CA LYS A 13 -0.25 10.18 3.46
C LYS A 13 -0.36 10.59 4.92
N HIS A 14 -1.59 10.75 5.42
CA HIS A 14 -1.79 11.00 6.85
C HIS A 14 -1.33 9.81 7.69
N GLU A 15 -1.73 8.59 7.33
CA GLU A 15 -1.40 7.40 8.13
C GLU A 15 0.08 6.99 8.00
N GLU A 16 0.74 7.27 6.88
CA GLU A 16 2.20 7.13 6.74
C GLU A 16 2.94 7.94 7.81
N TRP A 17 2.57 9.21 7.99
CA TRP A 17 3.17 10.09 9.00
C TRP A 17 2.90 9.61 10.43
N VAL A 18 1.69 9.09 10.69
CA VAL A 18 1.34 8.50 12.00
C VAL A 18 2.18 7.25 12.28
N LEU A 19 2.37 6.39 11.28
CA LEU A 19 3.18 5.18 11.41
C LEU A 19 4.66 5.48 11.67
N GLU A 20 5.22 6.49 10.99
CA GLU A 20 6.59 6.94 11.26
C GLU A 20 6.78 7.35 12.72
N ARG A 21 5.82 8.10 13.27
CA ARG A 21 5.84 8.50 14.69
C ARG A 21 5.75 7.29 15.62
N VAL A 22 4.85 6.35 15.35
CA VAL A 22 4.69 5.13 16.16
C VAL A 22 5.95 4.26 16.10
N ALA A 23 6.58 4.13 14.93
CA ALA A 23 7.83 3.40 14.77
C ALA A 23 8.97 4.06 15.60
N TYR A 24 9.05 5.38 15.59
CA TYR A 24 10.00 6.12 16.41
C TYR A 24 9.76 5.93 17.92
N ASP A 25 8.49 5.94 18.36
CA ASP A 25 8.14 5.70 19.77
C ASP A 25 8.38 4.25 20.19
N LEU A 26 8.16 3.28 19.30
CA LEU A 26 8.49 1.86 19.53
C LEU A 26 10.00 1.68 19.72
N ALA A 27 10.82 2.21 18.81
CA ALA A 27 12.27 2.13 18.90
C ALA A 27 12.82 2.81 20.18
N GLY A 28 12.15 3.88 20.63
CA GLY A 28 12.49 4.59 21.86
C GLY A 28 11.91 3.98 23.15
N GLY A 29 11.17 2.89 23.09
CA GLY A 29 10.52 2.29 24.26
C GLY A 29 9.42 3.15 24.90
N ARG A 30 8.83 4.09 24.14
CA ARG A 30 7.79 5.03 24.59
C ARG A 30 6.39 4.69 24.08
N ALA A 31 6.28 3.78 23.10
CA ALA A 31 4.99 3.35 22.59
C ALA A 31 4.20 2.62 23.69
N THR A 32 2.93 3.01 23.86
CA THR A 32 2.04 2.37 24.82
C THR A 32 1.26 1.22 24.17
N ALA A 33 0.81 0.24 24.96
CA ALA A 33 -0.05 -0.83 24.46
C ALA A 33 -1.32 -0.29 23.78
N ARG A 34 -1.87 0.80 24.31
CA ARG A 34 -3.01 1.52 23.73
C ARG A 34 -2.66 2.11 22.36
N GLN A 35 -1.53 2.80 22.24
CA GLN A 35 -1.06 3.35 20.97
C GLN A 35 -0.88 2.25 19.92
N CYS A 36 -0.29 1.11 20.30
CA CYS A 36 -0.16 -0.04 19.40
C CYS A 36 -1.53 -0.56 18.93
N ALA A 37 -2.49 -0.71 19.85
CA ALA A 37 -3.84 -1.18 19.52
C ALA A 37 -4.60 -0.21 18.61
N GLU A 38 -4.55 1.09 18.90
CA GLU A 38 -5.18 2.14 18.08
C GLU A 38 -4.56 2.19 16.68
N THR A 39 -3.23 2.11 16.57
CA THR A 39 -2.53 2.06 15.27
C THR A 39 -2.92 0.82 14.46
N ALA A 40 -3.08 -0.35 15.10
CA ALA A 40 -3.52 -1.56 14.41
C ALA A 40 -4.92 -1.40 13.80
N VAL A 41 -5.88 -0.83 14.54
CA VAL A 41 -7.25 -0.55 14.05
C VAL A 41 -7.22 0.40 12.85
N VAL A 42 -6.37 1.41 12.88
CA VAL A 42 -6.17 2.33 11.75
C VAL A 42 -5.62 1.61 10.52
N LEU A 43 -4.59 0.77 10.70
CA LEU A 43 -4.01 -0.02 9.61
C LEU A 43 -5.05 -0.97 8.98
N GLU A 44 -5.86 -1.64 9.79
CA GLU A 44 -6.95 -2.49 9.30
C GLU A 44 -7.96 -1.71 8.47
N ARG A 45 -8.30 -0.49 8.89
CA ARG A 45 -9.20 0.41 8.15
C ARG A 45 -8.60 0.84 6.81
N VAL A 46 -7.33 1.24 6.78
CA VAL A 46 -6.63 1.58 5.53
C VAL A 46 -6.57 0.38 4.60
N ALA A 47 -6.21 -0.79 5.13
CA ALA A 47 -6.15 -2.02 4.35
C ALA A 47 -7.52 -2.37 3.75
N ARG A 48 -8.61 -2.15 4.49
CA ARG A 48 -9.98 -2.31 3.97
C ARG A 48 -10.27 -1.34 2.82
N GLN A 49 -9.95 -0.05 2.96
CA GLN A 49 -10.17 0.94 1.91
C GLN A 49 -9.38 0.63 0.64
N LEU A 50 -8.14 0.15 0.78
CA LEU A 50 -7.33 -0.30 -0.36
C LEU A 50 -7.96 -1.51 -1.07
N ARG A 51 -8.49 -2.48 -0.33
CA ARG A 51 -9.20 -3.63 -0.91
C ARG A 51 -10.49 -3.22 -1.61
N GLU A 52 -11.27 -2.32 -1.02
CA GLU A 52 -12.48 -1.74 -1.63
C GLU A 52 -12.13 -1.03 -2.94
N HIS A 53 -11.08 -0.20 -2.92
CA HIS A 53 -10.59 0.47 -4.12
C HIS A 53 -10.13 -0.52 -5.19
N ALA A 54 -9.34 -1.54 -4.81
CA ALA A 54 -8.87 -2.59 -5.71
C ALA A 54 -10.03 -3.37 -6.35
N ALA A 55 -11.06 -3.71 -5.59
CA ALA A 55 -12.27 -4.35 -6.10
C ALA A 55 -13.02 -3.44 -7.09
N ALA A 56 -13.11 -2.14 -6.78
CA ALA A 56 -13.76 -1.17 -7.64
C ALA A 56 -13.01 -0.92 -8.95
N VAL A 57 -11.68 -0.98 -8.96
CA VAL A 57 -10.89 -0.82 -10.19
C VAL A 57 -10.72 -2.12 -10.97
N SER A 58 -10.90 -3.28 -10.31
CA SER A 58 -10.52 -4.63 -10.79
C SER A 58 -9.06 -4.68 -11.28
N PHE A 59 -8.35 -5.79 -11.03
CA PHE A 59 -7.04 -5.98 -11.66
C PHE A 59 -7.26 -6.22 -13.17
N GLY A 60 -7.40 -5.14 -13.95
CA GLY A 60 -7.49 -5.15 -15.41
C GLY A 60 -8.77 -4.51 -15.97
N GLY A 61 -8.61 -3.38 -16.67
CA GLY A 61 -9.60 -2.91 -17.66
C GLY A 61 -9.90 -1.41 -17.68
N GLY A 62 -8.91 -0.56 -17.98
CA GLY A 62 -9.16 0.86 -18.25
C GLY A 62 -7.90 1.65 -18.56
N ALA A 63 -7.39 1.50 -19.79
CA ALA A 63 -6.32 2.26 -20.46
C ALA A 63 -5.45 3.17 -19.58
N VAL A 64 -4.31 2.65 -19.14
CA VAL A 64 -3.11 3.50 -19.07
C VAL A 64 -2.59 3.58 -20.51
N ASP A 65 -2.73 4.73 -21.13
CA ASP A 65 -1.97 5.08 -22.33
C ASP A 65 -0.49 5.09 -21.91
N GLY A 66 0.23 4.04 -22.26
CA GLY A 66 1.59 3.80 -21.81
C GLY A 66 1.91 2.31 -21.80
N VAL A 67 2.41 1.84 -22.94
CA VAL A 67 3.04 0.53 -23.12
C VAL A 67 3.92 0.18 -21.91
N VAL A 68 3.60 -0.91 -21.23
CA VAL A 68 4.56 -1.60 -20.38
C VAL A 68 4.88 -2.92 -21.08
N ASP A 69 5.99 -2.91 -21.81
CA ASP A 69 6.60 -4.13 -22.33
C ASP A 69 7.10 -4.92 -21.12
N ALA A 70 6.28 -5.86 -20.65
CA ALA A 70 6.70 -6.83 -19.66
C ALA A 70 7.55 -7.89 -20.38
N GLY A 71 8.82 -7.55 -20.61
CA GLY A 71 9.82 -8.53 -20.99
C GLY A 71 9.87 -9.64 -19.95
N VAL A 72 9.30 -10.79 -20.30
CA VAL A 72 9.38 -12.03 -19.55
C VAL A 72 10.85 -12.39 -19.38
N LEU A 73 11.31 -12.40 -18.13
CA LEU A 73 12.53 -13.08 -17.73
C LEU A 73 12.25 -14.59 -17.82
N GLY A 74 12.59 -15.17 -18.96
CA GLY A 74 12.62 -16.61 -19.21
C GLY A 74 14.05 -17.09 -19.20
N ASP A 75 14.44 -17.67 -18.08
CA ASP A 75 15.60 -18.54 -17.88
C ASP A 75 15.56 -19.74 -18.84
N GLU A 76 16.62 -19.96 -19.62
CA GLU A 76 16.99 -21.29 -20.12
C GLU A 76 18.51 -21.46 -20.01
N GLY A 77 18.96 -21.96 -18.85
CA GLY A 77 20.23 -22.66 -18.73
C GLY A 77 20.18 -24.00 -19.47
N GLY A 78 21.20 -24.29 -20.28
CA GLY A 78 21.37 -25.60 -20.91
C GLY A 78 22.60 -25.65 -21.81
N GLY A 79 23.67 -26.28 -21.33
CA GLY A 79 24.96 -26.32 -22.01
C GLY A 79 25.13 -27.42 -23.07
N ALA A 80 26.38 -27.51 -23.53
CA ALA A 80 26.96 -28.44 -24.50
C ALA A 80 26.53 -28.14 -25.95
N ARG A 81 27.43 -27.90 -26.92
CA ARG A 81 28.73 -28.51 -27.23
C ARG A 81 29.51 -27.57 -28.13
#